data_AF-A0A0C3HER9-F1
#
_entry.id   AF-A0A0C3HER9-F1
#
_cell.length_a   1.000
_cell.length_b   1.000
_cell.length_c   1.000
_cell.angle_alpha   90.00
_cell.angle_beta   90.00
_cell.angle_gamma   90.00
#
_symmetry.space_group_name_H-M   'P 1'
#
loop_
_entity.id
_entity.type
_entity.pdbx_description
1 polymer ?
#
loop_
_entity_poly.entity_id
_entity_poly.type
_entity_poly.pdbx_seq_one_letter_code
_entity_poly.pdbx_strand_id
1 'polypeptide(L)'
;MPFGWGDSQDAYDQVNGDNFEDHKSSFGHEALAGAASFGAMKIFEDHQRKEGKPVSHQFAKELLVGFAGAEVDKLVETKGLDFIDREKAKHHARENAEHLYDEHYVRDQGADQYDPNQYQPHENIRNRDW
;
A
#
# COMPACT_ATOMS: atom_id res chain seq x y z
N MET A 1 -5.46 -15.00 -3.80
CA MET A 1 -4.08 -14.83 -3.32
C MET A 1 -3.93 -13.35 -3.01
N PRO A 2 -3.41 -12.95 -1.84
CA PRO A 2 -3.05 -11.54 -1.60
C PRO A 2 -2.05 -11.06 -2.66
N PHE A 3 -2.14 -9.79 -3.06
CA PHE A 3 -1.24 -9.16 -4.02
C PHE A 3 0.13 -8.99 -3.36
N GLY A 4 1.18 -9.60 -3.93
CA GLY A 4 2.53 -9.48 -3.39
C GLY A 4 3.10 -8.07 -3.55
N TRP A 5 4.29 -7.83 -3.00
CA TRP A 5 5.00 -6.54 -3.15
C TRP A 5 5.18 -6.12 -4.62
N GLY A 6 5.57 -7.07 -5.48
CA GLY A 6 5.72 -6.84 -6.93
C GLY A 6 4.42 -6.44 -7.60
N ASP A 7 3.36 -7.24 -7.44
CA ASP A 7 2.06 -6.96 -8.07
C ASP A 7 1.44 -5.64 -7.57
N SER A 8 1.62 -5.34 -6.28
CA SER A 8 1.12 -4.11 -5.66
C SER A 8 1.87 -2.87 -6.18
N GLN A 9 3.19 -3.00 -6.39
CA GLN A 9 4.01 -1.98 -7.02
C GLN A 9 3.58 -1.78 -8.48
N ASP A 10 3.46 -2.85 -9.27
CA ASP A 10 3.10 -2.76 -10.68
C ASP A 10 1.74 -2.07 -10.86
N ALA A 11 0.76 -2.40 -10.01
CA ALA A 11 -0.53 -1.73 -10.01
C ALA A 11 -0.43 -0.24 -9.61
N TYR A 12 0.43 0.09 -8.64
CA TYR A 12 0.70 1.46 -8.25
C TYR A 12 1.37 2.26 -9.37
N ASP A 13 2.31 1.67 -10.09
CA ASP A 13 3.00 2.29 -11.22
C ASP A 13 2.03 2.48 -12.38
N GLN A 14 1.19 1.48 -12.66
CA GLN A 14 0.15 1.56 -13.69
C GLN A 14 -0.85 2.70 -13.40
N VAL A 15 -1.35 2.83 -12.17
CA VAL A 15 -2.34 3.86 -11.84
C VAL A 15 -1.77 5.28 -11.84
N ASN A 16 -0.45 5.42 -11.64
CA ASN A 16 0.24 6.71 -11.65
C ASN A 16 0.88 7.06 -13.01
N GLY A 17 0.97 6.11 -13.95
CA GLY A 17 1.57 6.33 -15.26
C GLY A 17 0.72 7.19 -16.20
N ASP A 18 1.40 7.80 -17.17
CA ASP A 18 0.78 8.73 -18.15
C ASP A 18 -0.30 8.07 -19.02
N ASN A 19 -0.17 6.76 -19.29
CA ASN A 19 -1.10 6.00 -20.14
C ASN A 19 -2.23 5.33 -19.35
N PHE A 20 -2.48 5.73 -18.10
CA PHE A 20 -3.51 5.10 -17.29
C PHE A 20 -4.90 5.18 -17.94
N GLU A 21 -5.25 6.31 -18.55
CA GLU A 21 -6.57 6.51 -19.16
C GLU A 21 -6.87 5.49 -20.26
N ASP A 22 -5.86 5.04 -21.03
CA ASP A 22 -6.02 4.02 -22.07
C ASP A 22 -6.32 2.62 -21.49
N HIS A 23 -5.86 2.34 -20.26
CA HIS A 23 -6.02 1.06 -19.58
C HIS A 23 -7.06 1.09 -18.46
N LYS A 24 -7.65 2.25 -18.18
CA LYS A 24 -8.57 2.51 -17.09
C LYS A 24 -9.73 1.51 -17.04
N SER A 25 -10.34 1.20 -18.18
CA SER A 25 -11.47 0.26 -18.26
C SER A 25 -11.11 -1.19 -17.89
N SER A 26 -9.84 -1.56 -18.03
CA SER A 26 -9.31 -2.87 -17.64
C SER A 26 -8.77 -2.89 -16.20
N PHE A 27 -8.70 -1.74 -15.53
CA PHE A 27 -8.19 -1.64 -14.18
C PHE A 27 -9.24 -2.11 -13.17
N GLY A 28 -9.02 -3.30 -12.60
CA GLY A 28 -9.95 -3.94 -11.67
C GLY A 28 -9.83 -3.43 -10.24
N HIS A 29 -10.79 -3.81 -9.39
CA HIS A 29 -10.80 -3.49 -7.96
C HIS A 29 -9.61 -4.12 -7.21
N GLU A 30 -9.11 -5.27 -7.65
CA GLU A 30 -7.93 -5.91 -7.03
C GLU A 30 -6.64 -5.17 -7.37
N ALA A 31 -6.46 -4.73 -8.63
CA ALA A 31 -5.33 -3.88 -9.01
C ALA A 31 -5.39 -2.53 -8.27
N LEU A 32 -6.58 -1.92 -8.17
CA LEU A 32 -6.79 -0.73 -7.36
C LEU A 32 -6.42 -0.95 -5.89
N ALA A 33 -6.81 -2.09 -5.32
CA ALA A 33 -6.47 -2.46 -3.95
C ALA A 33 -4.97 -2.65 -3.75
N GLY A 34 -4.29 -3.34 -4.70
CA GLY A 34 -2.84 -3.48 -4.73
C GLY A 34 -2.15 -2.12 -4.75
N ALA A 35 -2.54 -1.25 -5.69
CA ALA A 35 -2.02 0.11 -5.79
C ALA A 35 -2.24 0.91 -4.49
N ALA A 36 -3.46 0.90 -3.95
CA ALA A 36 -3.78 1.64 -2.74
C ALA A 36 -2.99 1.15 -1.53
N SER A 37 -2.83 -0.18 -1.38
CA SER A 37 -2.06 -0.78 -0.29
C SER A 37 -0.57 -0.46 -0.39
N PHE A 38 0.01 -0.43 -1.60
CA PHE A 38 1.40 -0.01 -1.82
C PHE A 38 1.60 1.46 -1.49
N GLY A 39 0.69 2.34 -1.94
CA GLY A 39 0.69 3.75 -1.58
C GLY A 39 0.58 3.97 -0.07
N ALA A 40 -0.26 3.18 0.62
CA ALA A 40 -0.38 3.20 2.07
C ALA A 40 0.92 2.81 2.78
N MET A 41 1.61 1.76 2.31
CA MET A 41 2.92 1.38 2.84
C MET A 41 3.93 2.53 2.68
N LYS A 42 3.94 3.22 1.54
CA LYS A 42 4.82 4.39 1.35
C LYS A 42 4.51 5.52 2.34
N ILE A 43 3.24 5.90 2.47
CA ILE A 43 2.81 6.96 3.38
C ILE A 43 3.22 6.62 4.82
N PHE A 44 2.99 5.36 5.22
CA PHE A 44 3.41 4.85 6.53
C PHE A 44 4.92 4.93 6.73
N GLU A 45 5.72 4.43 5.78
CA GLU A 45 7.18 4.48 5.87
C GLU A 45 7.71 5.91 6.01
N ASP A 46 7.22 6.84 5.19
CA ASP A 46 7.62 8.24 5.24
C ASP A 46 7.27 8.88 6.57
N HIS A 47 6.04 8.66 7.02
CA HIS A 47 5.54 9.22 8.26
C HIS A 47 6.37 8.71 9.44
N GLN A 48 6.50 7.39 9.57
CA GLN A 48 7.17 6.78 10.71
C GLN A 48 8.68 7.05 10.73
N ARG A 49 9.34 7.10 9.57
CA ARG A 49 10.77 7.44 9.49
C ARG A 49 11.03 8.90 9.79
N LYS A 50 10.12 9.79 9.39
CA LYS A 50 10.20 11.21 9.77
C LYS A 50 10.01 11.39 11.28
N GLU A 51 9.13 10.61 11.90
CA GLU A 51 8.97 10.63 13.36
C GLU A 51 10.13 9.96 14.10
N GLY A 52 10.74 8.93 13.51
CA GLY A 52 11.92 8.24 14.04
C GLY A 52 11.65 7.35 15.25
N LYS A 53 10.39 7.06 15.56
CA LYS A 53 9.98 6.31 16.77
C LYS A 53 9.49 4.91 16.43
N PRO A 54 9.83 3.91 17.25
CA PRO A 54 9.24 2.60 17.11
C PRO A 54 7.77 2.59 17.53
N VAL A 55 6.99 1.69 16.92
CA VAL A 55 5.57 1.46 17.22
C VAL A 55 5.23 -0.02 17.21
N SER A 56 4.18 -0.41 17.93
CA SER A 56 3.72 -1.79 17.94
C SER A 56 3.19 -2.21 16.56
N HIS A 57 3.28 -3.52 16.24
CA HIS A 57 2.71 -4.05 14.99
C HIS A 57 1.22 -3.76 14.86
N GLN A 58 0.48 -3.84 15.97
CA GLN A 58 -0.95 -3.52 15.96
C GLN A 58 -1.20 -2.07 15.53
N PHE A 59 -0.48 -1.12 16.12
CA PHE A 59 -0.65 0.29 15.77
C PHE A 59 -0.21 0.57 14.33
N ALA A 60 0.88 -0.04 13.87
CA ALA A 60 1.34 0.07 12.49
C ALA A 60 0.27 -0.42 11.49
N LYS A 61 -0.35 -1.57 11.74
CA LYS A 61 -1.43 -2.10 10.91
C LYS A 61 -2.67 -1.22 10.91
N GLU A 62 -3.08 -0.70 12.06
CA GLU A 62 -4.22 0.23 12.14
C GLU A 62 -3.99 1.49 11.30
N LEU A 63 -2.79 2.06 11.33
CA LEU A 63 -2.42 3.18 10.47
C LEU A 63 -2.46 2.80 8.98
N LEU A 64 -1.87 1.66 8.62
CA LEU A 64 -1.85 1.16 7.25
C LEU A 64 -3.25 0.91 6.70
N VAL A 65 -4.14 0.31 7.48
CA VAL A 65 -5.56 0.09 7.15
C VAL A 65 -6.27 1.42 6.90
N GLY A 66 -5.99 2.43 7.72
CA GLY A 66 -6.50 3.79 7.52
C GLY A 66 -6.02 4.41 6.22
N PHE A 67 -4.70 4.38 5.98
CA PHE A 67 -4.09 4.93 4.77
C PHE A 67 -4.54 4.19 3.51
N ALA A 68 -4.65 2.85 3.54
CA ALA A 68 -5.12 2.06 2.40
C ALA A 68 -6.56 2.39 2.02
N GLY A 69 -7.44 2.57 3.01
CA GLY A 69 -8.81 3.01 2.75
C GLY A 69 -8.88 4.39 2.10
N ALA A 70 -8.10 5.34 2.62
CA ALA A 70 -8.02 6.70 2.08
C ALA A 70 -7.40 6.74 0.67
N GLU A 71 -6.39 5.92 0.41
CA GLU A 71 -5.74 5.84 -0.90
C GLU A 71 -6.68 5.24 -1.95
N VAL A 72 -7.53 4.27 -1.58
CA VAL A 72 -8.61 3.79 -2.48
C VAL A 72 -9.56 4.94 -2.83
N ASP A 73 -10.06 5.69 -1.84
CA ASP A 73 -10.97 6.81 -2.10
C ASP A 73 -10.33 7.83 -3.04
N LYS A 74 -9.10 8.24 -2.74
CA LYS A 74 -8.31 9.16 -3.57
C LYS A 74 -8.13 8.65 -5.00
N LEU A 75 -7.72 7.39 -5.19
CA LEU A 75 -7.50 6.83 -6.52
C LEU A 75 -8.80 6.75 -7.31
N VAL A 76 -9.91 6.36 -6.68
CA VAL A 76 -11.21 6.31 -7.38
C VAL A 76 -11.65 7.71 -7.82
N GLU A 77 -11.53 8.70 -6.94
CA GLU A 77 -11.94 10.07 -7.22
C GLU A 77 -11.05 10.74 -8.28
N THR A 78 -9.73 10.60 -8.16
CA THR A 78 -8.77 11.28 -9.03
C THR A 78 -8.59 10.61 -10.38
N LYS A 79 -8.78 9.29 -10.45
CA LYS A 79 -8.64 8.49 -11.68
C LYS A 79 -9.99 8.16 -12.32
N GLY A 80 -11.10 8.63 -11.73
CA GLY A 80 -12.46 8.46 -12.25
C GLY A 80 -12.89 7.01 -12.41
N LEU A 81 -12.59 6.17 -11.42
CA LEU A 81 -12.88 4.72 -11.42
C LEU A 81 -14.27 4.40 -10.86
N ASP A 82 -15.29 5.15 -11.28
CA ASP A 82 -16.64 5.06 -10.70
C ASP A 82 -17.35 3.72 -10.94
N PHE A 83 -16.86 2.92 -11.88
CA PHE A 83 -17.35 1.57 -12.14
C PHE A 83 -16.84 0.54 -11.11
N ILE A 84 -15.85 0.89 -10.29
CA ILE A 84 -15.29 0.00 -9.27
C ILE A 84 -16.13 0.05 -7.99
N ASP A 85 -16.40 -1.13 -7.43
CA ASP A 85 -16.91 -1.26 -6.06
C ASP A 85 -15.86 -0.77 -5.05
N ARG A 86 -16.04 0.45 -4.57
CA ARG A 86 -15.12 1.13 -3.64
C ARG A 86 -14.97 0.36 -2.33
N GLU A 87 -16.06 -0.17 -1.78
CA GLU A 87 -16.02 -0.86 -0.49
C GLU A 87 -15.29 -2.20 -0.61
N LYS A 88 -15.50 -2.92 -1.72
CA LYS A 88 -14.72 -4.11 -2.02
C LYS A 88 -13.23 -3.80 -2.21
N ALA A 89 -12.90 -2.74 -2.95
CA ALA A 89 -11.53 -2.31 -3.13
C ALA A 89 -10.86 -1.90 -1.81
N LYS A 90 -11.57 -1.17 -0.93
CA LYS A 90 -11.09 -0.83 0.42
C LYS A 90 -10.82 -2.06 1.26
N HIS A 91 -11.74 -3.03 1.26
CA HIS A 91 -11.56 -4.26 2.01
C HIS A 91 -10.28 -4.97 1.58
N HIS A 92 -10.12 -5.21 0.28
CA HIS A 92 -8.92 -5.85 -0.26
C HIS A 92 -7.65 -5.01 -0.02
N ALA A 93 -7.72 -3.68 -0.13
CA ALA A 93 -6.55 -2.82 0.08
C ALA A 93 -6.05 -2.90 1.53
N ARG A 94 -6.98 -2.95 2.50
CA ARG A 94 -6.67 -3.08 3.92
C ARG A 94 -6.04 -4.43 4.24
N GLU A 95 -6.65 -5.51 3.77
CA GLU A 95 -6.10 -6.87 3.91
C GLU A 95 -4.72 -6.98 3.27
N ASN A 96 -4.54 -6.37 2.09
CA ASN A 96 -3.27 -6.40 1.40
C ASN A 96 -2.20 -5.57 2.12
N ALA A 97 -2.53 -4.39 2.65
CA ALA A 97 -1.58 -3.57 3.41
C ALA A 97 -1.09 -4.28 4.68
N GLU A 98 -1.98 -4.96 5.41
CA GLU A 98 -1.60 -5.80 6.54
C GLU A 98 -0.71 -6.97 6.11
N HIS A 99 -1.04 -7.61 4.98
CA HIS A 99 -0.23 -8.70 4.41
C HIS A 99 1.19 -8.21 4.06
N LEU A 100 1.33 -7.11 3.33
CA LEU A 100 2.63 -6.56 2.93
C LEU A 100 3.49 -6.21 4.15
N TYR A 101 2.86 -5.64 5.19
CA TYR A 101 3.51 -5.35 6.45
C TYR A 101 3.98 -6.61 7.18
N ASP A 102 3.10 -7.62 7.29
CA ASP A 102 3.45 -8.89 7.94
C ASP A 102 4.55 -9.64 7.21
N GLU A 103 4.51 -9.65 5.89
CA GLU A 103 5.54 -10.26 5.05
C GLU A 103 6.91 -9.66 5.38
N HIS A 104 7.03 -8.34 5.29
CA HIS A 104 8.32 -7.66 5.43
C HIS A 104 8.80 -7.53 6.89
N TYR A 105 7.95 -7.07 7.81
CA TYR A 105 8.38 -6.74 9.17
C TYR A 105 8.24 -7.91 10.16
N VAL A 106 7.23 -8.75 10.00
CA VAL A 106 6.99 -9.84 10.97
C VAL A 106 7.70 -11.12 10.53
N ARG A 107 7.52 -11.54 9.26
CA ARG A 107 8.04 -12.83 8.78
C ARG A 107 9.49 -12.75 8.34
N ASP A 108 9.83 -11.79 7.49
CA ASP A 108 11.17 -11.71 6.90
C ASP A 108 12.20 -11.14 7.89
N GLN A 109 11.79 -10.17 8.70
CA GLN A 109 12.69 -9.52 9.66
C GLN A 109 12.59 -10.07 11.09
N GLY A 110 11.55 -10.84 11.40
CA GLY A 110 11.33 -11.36 12.75
C GLY A 110 11.24 -10.26 13.81
N ALA A 111 10.71 -9.09 13.45
CA ALA A 111 10.68 -7.95 14.35
C ALA A 111 9.65 -8.15 15.47
N ASP A 112 9.97 -7.67 16.67
CA ASP A 112 9.03 -7.60 17.79
C ASP A 112 8.08 -6.39 17.69
N GLN A 113 8.52 -5.36 16.97
CA GLN A 113 7.80 -4.11 16.72
C GLN A 113 8.36 -3.43 15.46
N TYR A 114 7.63 -2.46 14.90
CA TYR A 114 8.22 -1.59 13.88
C TYR A 114 9.25 -0.66 14.55
N ASP A 115 10.46 -0.59 14.01
CA ASP A 115 11.47 0.41 14.38
C ASP A 115 12.15 0.95 13.11
N PRO A 116 11.94 2.23 12.76
CA PRO A 116 12.49 2.82 11.55
C PRO A 116 14.03 2.95 11.58
N ASN A 117 14.65 2.87 12.76
CA ASN A 117 16.11 2.98 12.92
C ASN A 117 16.80 1.61 12.83
N GLN A 118 16.06 0.53 13.10
CA GLN A 118 16.58 -0.84 13.05
C GLN A 118 16.31 -1.49 11.69
N TYR A 119 15.13 -1.23 11.13
CA TYR A 119 14.65 -1.92 9.94
C TYR A 119 14.53 -0.97 8.76
N GLN A 120 14.90 -1.45 7.57
CA GLN A 120 14.77 -0.69 6.32
C GLN A 120 13.41 -0.93 5.67
N PRO A 121 12.90 -0.01 4.81
CA PRO A 121 11.71 -0.28 4.02
C PRO A 121 11.93 -1.49 3.11
N HIS A 122 10.84 -2.05 2.60
CA HIS A 122 10.91 -3.05 1.53
C HIS A 122 11.64 -2.45 0.31
N GLU A 123 12.35 -3.28 -0.44
CA GLU A 123 13.18 -2.82 -1.55
C GLU A 123 12.37 -2.07 -2.63
N ASN A 124 11.14 -2.51 -2.89
CA ASN A 124 10.19 -1.87 -3.80
C ASN A 124 9.84 -0.44 -3.38
N ILE A 125 9.88 -0.12 -2.08
CA ILE A 125 9.69 1.25 -1.59
C ILE A 125 10.99 2.05 -1.67
N ARG A 126 12.11 1.44 -1.27
CA ARG A 126 13.41 2.13 -1.14
C ARG A 126 14.01 2.51 -2.49
N ASN A 127 13.91 1.63 -3.49
CA ASN A 127 14.59 1.79 -4.76
C ASN A 127 13.78 2.62 -5.79
N ARG A 128 12.71 3.27 -5.34
CA ARG A 128 11.78 3.99 -6.20
C ARG A 128 11.99 5.50 -6.01
N ASP A 129 12.06 6.23 -7.12
CA ASP A 129 11.99 7.69 -7.12
C ASP A 129 10.51 8.08 -6.98
N TRP A 130 10.22 8.85 -5.93
CA TRP A 130 8.86 9.25 -5.55
C TRP A 130 8.60 10.71 -5.89
#